data_AF-A0A645FJ77-F1
#
_entry.id   AF-A0A645FJ77-F1
#
_cell.length_a   1.000
_cell.length_b   1.000
_cell.length_c   1.000
_cell.angle_alpha   90.00
_cell.angle_beta   90.00
_cell.angle_gamma   90.00
#
_symmetry.space_group_name_H-M   'P 1'
#
loop_
_entity.id
_entity.type
_entity.pdbx_description
1 polymer ?
#
loop_
_entity_poly.entity_id
_entity_poly.type
_entity_poly.pdbx_seq_one_letter_code
_entity_poly.pdbx_strand_id
1 'polypeptide(L)'
;MVGATYPQQGAELRALMPQTFFLVPGYGAQGATASDIKGCFDKRGGGAIVNASRSLLLAYKKTDGLGFAEAARAEAIRMRDEINAAIGR
;
A
#
# COMPACT_ATOMS: atom_id res chain seq x y z
N MET A 1 -4.52 13.56 1.80
CA MET A 1 -4.85 12.14 1.52
C MET A 1 -4.76 11.96 0.01
N VAL A 2 -4.09 10.92 -0.48
CA VAL A 2 -3.99 10.62 -1.93
C VAL A 2 -4.63 9.27 -2.18
N GLY A 3 -5.71 9.24 -2.96
CA GLY A 3 -6.43 7.99 -3.26
C GLY A 3 -5.59 7.06 -4.13
N ALA A 4 -5.57 5.77 -3.79
CA ALA A 4 -4.81 4.76 -4.53
C ALA A 4 -5.34 4.47 -5.96
N THR A 5 -6.49 5.04 -6.33
CA THR A 5 -7.17 4.84 -7.62
C THR A 5 -6.79 5.87 -8.70
N TYR A 6 -5.97 6.88 -8.37
CA TYR A 6 -5.51 7.91 -9.32
C TYR A 6 -3.97 7.99 -9.37
N PRO A 7 -3.31 7.04 -10.05
CA PRO A 7 -1.84 6.91 -10.03
C PRO A 7 -1.09 8.14 -10.56
N GLN A 8 -1.64 8.81 -11.58
CA GLN A 8 -1.04 10.01 -12.18
C GLN A 8 -1.03 11.19 -11.20
N GLN A 9 -2.12 11.41 -10.46
CA GLN A 9 -2.19 12.44 -9.42
C GLN A 9 -1.17 12.20 -8.30
N GLY A 10 -0.89 10.94 -7.96
CA GLY A 10 0.11 10.61 -6.95
C GLY A 10 1.50 11.14 -7.31
N ALA A 11 1.91 10.96 -8.57
CA ALA A 11 3.20 11.44 -9.07
C ALA A 11 3.28 12.97 -9.16
N GLU A 12 2.22 13.61 -9.65
CA GLU A 12 2.12 15.08 -9.72
C GLU A 12 2.19 15.72 -8.33
N LEU A 13 1.43 15.19 -7.37
CA LEU A 13 1.44 15.66 -5.99
C LEU A 13 2.80 15.42 -5.32
N ARG A 14 3.46 14.29 -5.61
CA ARG A 14 4.82 14.03 -5.10
C ARG A 14 5.82 15.04 -5.65
N ALA A 15 5.69 15.47 -6.90
CA ALA A 15 6.53 16.51 -7.48
C ALA A 15 6.28 17.89 -6.83
N LEU A 16 5.02 18.24 -6.58
CA LEU A 16 4.62 19.51 -5.94
C LEU A 16 4.96 19.56 -4.45
N MET A 17 4.93 18.43 -3.76
CA MET A 17 5.06 18.32 -2.30
C MET A 17 6.13 17.29 -1.88
N PRO A 18 7.41 17.50 -2.24
CA PRO A 18 8.45 16.47 -2.14
C PRO A 18 8.71 15.97 -0.71
N GLN A 19 8.52 16.82 0.31
CA GLN A 19 8.78 16.50 1.72
C GLN A 19 7.52 16.05 2.49
N THR A 20 6.35 16.02 1.85
CA THR A 20 5.08 15.72 2.55
C THR A 20 4.82 14.22 2.64
N PHE A 21 4.30 13.78 3.78
CA PHE A 21 3.79 12.42 3.94
C PHE A 21 2.40 12.28 3.32
N PHE A 22 2.22 11.28 2.46
CA PHE A 22 0.92 10.94 1.90
C PHE A 22 0.32 9.74 2.60
N LEU A 23 -0.91 9.90 3.08
CA LEU A 23 -1.74 8.77 3.49
C LEU A 23 -2.45 8.23 2.24
N VAL A 24 -2.21 6.95 1.94
CA VAL A 24 -2.73 6.24 0.77
C VAL A 24 -3.73 5.17 1.24
N PRO A 25 -5.04 5.47 1.23
CA PRO A 25 -6.07 4.50 1.58
C PRO A 25 -6.40 3.59 0.40
N GLY A 26 -6.84 2.37 0.70
CA GLY A 26 -7.52 1.50 -0.27
C GLY A 26 -6.64 0.44 -0.94
N TYR A 27 -5.37 0.27 -0.53
CA TYR A 27 -4.54 -0.82 -1.03
C TYR A 27 -5.18 -2.19 -0.72
N GLY A 28 -5.26 -3.05 -1.74
CA GLY A 28 -5.74 -4.43 -1.63
C GLY A 28 -7.27 -4.58 -1.58
N ALA A 29 -8.00 -3.77 -0.81
CA ALA A 29 -9.46 -3.91 -0.69
C ALA A 29 -10.25 -3.17 -1.80
N GLN A 30 -9.70 -2.10 -2.37
CA GLN A 30 -10.33 -1.33 -3.44
C GLN A 30 -9.75 -1.65 -4.82
N GLY A 31 -8.95 -2.73 -4.94
CA GLY A 31 -8.33 -3.15 -6.20
C GLY A 31 -7.08 -2.37 -6.62
N ALA A 32 -6.63 -1.40 -5.81
CA ALA A 32 -5.38 -0.71 -6.07
C ALA A 32 -4.17 -1.62 -5.81
N THR A 33 -3.20 -1.58 -6.73
CA THR A 33 -1.98 -2.38 -6.73
C THR A 33 -0.77 -1.57 -6.25
N ALA A 34 0.34 -2.25 -5.94
CA ALA A 34 1.61 -1.60 -5.62
C ALA A 34 2.11 -0.66 -6.74
N SER A 35 1.84 -1.01 -8.00
CA SER A 35 2.20 -0.17 -9.15
C SER A 35 1.42 1.14 -9.17
N ASP A 36 0.15 1.12 -8.77
CA ASP A 36 -0.71 2.33 -8.78
C ASP A 36 -0.26 3.36 -7.75
N ILE A 37 0.25 2.89 -6.61
CA ILE A 37 0.67 3.76 -5.51
C ILE A 37 2.15 4.14 -5.56
N LYS A 38 2.93 3.57 -6.48
CA LYS A 38 4.37 3.86 -6.65
C LYS A 38 4.67 5.36 -6.74
N GLY A 39 3.84 6.10 -7.48
CA GLY A 39 4.00 7.55 -7.66
C GLY A 39 3.86 8.37 -6.37
N CYS A 40 3.27 7.79 -5.31
CA CYS A 40 3.12 8.46 -4.02
C CYS A 40 4.41 8.45 -3.19
N PHE A 41 5.36 7.56 -3.47
CA PHE A 41 6.60 7.43 -2.71
C PHE A 41 7.68 8.42 -3.20
N ASP A 42 8.56 8.82 -2.29
CA ASP A 42 9.74 9.63 -2.64
C ASP A 42 10.84 8.78 -3.32
N LYS A 43 11.89 9.43 -3.83
CA LYS A 43 13.04 8.75 -4.48
C LYS A 43 13.77 7.75 -3.57
N ARG A 44 13.54 7.83 -2.26
CA ARG A 44 14.09 6.93 -1.24
C ARG A 44 13.00 5.97 -0.76
N GLY A 45 11.96 5.69 -1.54
CA GLY A 45 10.89 4.75 -1.20
C GLY A 45 10.14 5.06 0.10
N GLY A 46 10.19 6.30 0.58
CA GLY A 46 9.50 6.79 1.78
C GLY A 46 8.40 7.78 1.42
N GLY A 47 7.96 8.59 2.39
CA GLY A 47 7.01 9.69 2.14
C GLY A 47 5.56 9.26 1.88
N ALA A 48 5.25 7.96 1.88
CA ALA A 48 3.88 7.46 1.81
C ALA A 48 3.62 6.42 2.92
N ILE A 49 2.43 6.50 3.51
CA ILE A 49 1.90 5.57 4.50
C ILE A 49 0.68 4.91 3.86
N VAL A 50 0.77 3.60 3.65
CA VAL A 50 -0.30 2.81 3.03
C VAL A 50 -1.22 2.27 4.11
N ASN A 51 -2.50 2.62 4.05
CA ASN A 51 -3.51 2.11 4.97
C ASN A 51 -4.17 0.85 4.40
N ALA A 52 -4.19 -0.20 5.22
CA ALA A 52 -4.72 -1.51 4.88
C ALA A 52 -5.56 -2.06 6.04
N SER A 53 -6.88 -1.88 5.98
CA SER A 53 -7.78 -2.32 7.05
C SER A 53 -8.43 -3.66 6.73
N ARG A 54 -9.39 -3.70 5.79
CA ARG A 54 -10.18 -4.92 5.50
C ARG A 54 -9.33 -6.07 4.94
N SER A 55 -8.28 -5.76 4.18
CA SER A 55 -7.36 -6.77 3.65
C SER A 55 -6.65 -7.55 4.76
N LEU A 56 -6.20 -6.86 5.81
CA LEU A 56 -5.56 -7.48 6.98
C LEU A 56 -6.59 -8.10 7.93
N LEU A 57 -7.65 -7.37 8.28
CA LEU A 57 -8.67 -7.83 9.23
C LEU A 57 -9.43 -9.06 8.73
N LEU A 58 -9.58 -9.22 7.41
CA LEU A 58 -10.30 -10.35 6.81
C LEU A 58 -9.35 -11.36 6.16
N ALA A 59 -8.04 -11.24 6.37
CA ALA A 59 -7.02 -12.13 5.80
C ALA A 59 -7.31 -13.61 6.11
N TYR A 60 -7.65 -13.90 7.36
CA TYR A 60 -7.95 -15.26 7.85
C TYR A 60 -9.14 -15.92 7.14
N LYS A 61 -10.06 -15.13 6.56
CA LYS A 61 -11.18 -15.69 5.77
C LYS A 61 -10.74 -16.23 4.41
N LYS A 62 -9.54 -15.87 3.96
CA LYS A 62 -8.95 -16.27 2.67
C LYS A 62 -7.86 -17.34 2.82
N THR A 63 -7.47 -17.65 4.05
CA THR A 63 -6.39 -18.59 4.36
C THR A 63 -6.96 -19.72 5.20
N ASP A 64 -7.01 -20.92 4.61
CA ASP A 64 -7.46 -22.10 5.32
C ASP A 64 -6.44 -22.52 6.37
N GLY A 65 -6.91 -22.79 7.58
CA GLY A 65 -6.09 -23.34 8.68
C GLY A 65 -5.19 -22.36 9.42
N LEU A 66 -5.13 -21.07 9.07
CA LEU A 66 -4.37 -20.06 9.82
C LEU A 66 -5.25 -19.27 10.80
N GLY A 67 -4.71 -19.00 11.99
CA GLY A 67 -5.35 -18.11 12.95
C GLY A 67 -5.36 -16.64 12.48
N PHE A 68 -6.24 -15.82 13.06
CA PHE A 68 -6.37 -14.40 12.72
C PHE A 68 -5.03 -13.65 12.68
N ALA A 69 -4.22 -13.81 13.74
CA ALA A 69 -2.94 -13.10 13.87
C ALA A 69 -1.92 -13.54 12.82
N GLU A 70 -1.86 -14.83 12.50
CA GLU A 70 -0.93 -15.40 11.53
C GLU A 70 -1.30 -14.98 10.11
N ALA A 71 -2.58 -15.07 9.77
CA ALA A 71 -3.10 -14.64 8.48
C ALA A 71 -2.90 -13.13 8.26
N ALA A 72 -3.20 -12.30 9.27
CA ALA A 72 -2.98 -10.85 9.19
C ALA A 72 -1.49 -10.51 9.02
N ARG A 73 -0.60 -11.22 9.74
CA ARG A 73 0.86 -11.06 9.58
C ARG A 73 1.32 -11.46 8.19
N ALA A 74 0.86 -12.61 7.68
CA ALA A 74 1.22 -13.09 6.35
C ALA A 74 0.80 -12.10 5.26
N GLU A 75 -0.44 -11.58 5.32
CA GLU A 75 -0.91 -10.55 4.39
C GLU A 75 -0.13 -9.24 4.51
N ALA A 76 0.19 -8.79 5.73
CA ALA A 76 0.99 -7.57 5.92
C ALA A 76 2.39 -7.70 5.30
N ILE A 77 3.03 -8.87 5.45
CA ILE A 77 4.33 -9.17 4.83
C ILE A 77 4.20 -9.18 3.30
N ARG A 78 3.21 -9.90 2.75
CA ARG A 78 2.95 -9.94 1.31
C ARG A 78 2.77 -8.54 0.73
N MET A 79 1.95 -7.72 1.37
CA MET A 79 1.70 -6.33 0.96
C MET A 79 2.97 -5.48 0.97
N ARG A 80 3.78 -5.58 2.04
CA ARG A 80 5.05 -4.86 2.14
C ARG A 80 5.99 -5.26 1.01
N ASP A 81 6.11 -6.56 0.73
CA ASP A 81 7.05 -7.09 -0.26
C ASP A 81 6.63 -6.69 -1.68
N GLU A 82 5.33 -6.71 -1.99
CA GLU A 82 4.79 -6.19 -3.25
C GLU A 82 5.08 -4.69 -3.44
N ILE A 83 4.90 -3.89 -2.39
CA ILE A 83 5.19 -2.45 -2.42
C ILE A 83 6.68 -2.20 -2.64
N ASN A 84 7.54 -2.90 -1.88
CA ASN A 84 8.99 -2.80 -2.02
C ASN A 84 9.45 -3.18 -3.44
N ALA A 85 8.95 -4.28 -3.98
CA ALA A 85 9.24 -4.69 -5.35
C ALA A 85 8.82 -3.61 -6.38
N ALA A 86 7.65 -2.99 -6.22
CA ALA A 86 7.17 -1.95 -7.14
C ALA A 86 8.01 -0.66 -7.08
N ILE A 87 8.52 -0.29 -5.90
CA ILE A 87 9.38 0.89 -5.71
C ILE A 87 10.88 0.59 -5.91
N GLY A 88 11.25 -0.67 -6.21
CA GLY A 88 12.64 -1.08 -6.49
C GLY A 88 13.51 -1.25 -5.24
N ARG A 89 12.94 -1.87 -4.19
CA ARG A 89 13.59 -2.16 -2.91
C ARG A 89 13.57 -3.64 -2.54
#